data_AF-A0A453I1W7-F1
#
_entry.id   AF-A0A453I1W7-F1
#
_cell.length_a   1.000
_cell.length_b   1.000
_cell.length_c   1.000
_cell.angle_alpha   90.00
_cell.angle_beta   90.00
_cell.angle_gamma   90.00
#
_symmetry.space_group_name_H-M   'P 1'
#
loop_
_entity.id
_entity.type
_entity.pdbx_description
1 polymer ?
#
loop_
_entity_poly.entity_id
_entity_poly.type
_entity_poly.pdbx_seq_one_letter_code
_entity_poly.pdbx_strand_id
1 'polypeptide(L)'
;MLRMGDRPGRPGYDRKKLLLYAIICGCRRQIDRLLKDLPTLFNTIEDFLWFKLSALREYSSASSSNVANEGLVPYMLEDLQNYLNKFEPSYYTKSGKDPLVYPYILLLSIQSLPAILYLSKEVGEEGYHVDAVHISITLADHGILPEGVGSGQKMGVMDACAEADSIIRQYGSIYLRNGNLDLALEYYAQAAAAMGGGEVSWIGQGNADQQRQRSSMLKQLLTEILLRDGGIQLLLGPSGMGEGELKKYMMDWRSRQQFLLEAAHRCQEAGLYDKSVEIHKRVGAFAMALQTVNKCLSDAVCALAHNMLDGESRAVALIQSGNEILETARYSSEASVQDKDLISEQQIILRQLEAILHIYRLARAGQTVDALRETIKLPCLHLDPQSSNVSVDVFRNLSPHVQACVPDLLKVALNCMDNVRDTDGTLRAVKSKIANLVASNMSRNWPQDLYQKVAQCI
;
A
#
# COMPACT_ATOMS: atom_id res chain seq x y z
N MET A 1 -10.75 58.42 -32.37
CA MET A 1 -10.82 59.72 -31.67
C MET A 1 -10.72 59.49 -30.17
N LEU A 2 -9.62 59.91 -29.52
CA LEU A 2 -9.56 60.16 -28.07
C LEU A 2 -8.41 61.14 -27.82
N ARG A 3 -8.73 62.44 -27.81
CA ARG A 3 -7.86 63.48 -27.25
C ARG A 3 -7.90 63.33 -25.73
N MET A 4 -6.85 62.78 -25.11
CA MET A 4 -6.55 63.16 -23.73
C MET A 4 -5.83 64.50 -23.80
N GLY A 5 -6.56 65.57 -23.49
CA GLY A 5 -5.98 66.90 -23.41
C GLY A 5 -5.05 66.98 -22.20
N ASP A 6 -3.76 67.18 -22.47
CA ASP A 6 -2.87 67.81 -21.51
C ASP A 6 -3.41 69.21 -21.22
N ARG A 7 -3.90 69.42 -20.00
CA ARG A 7 -4.18 70.78 -19.51
C ARG A 7 -2.83 71.46 -19.24
N PRO A 8 -2.53 72.62 -19.84
CA PRO A 8 -1.31 73.36 -19.54
C PRO A 8 -1.43 73.92 -18.12
N GLY A 9 -0.46 73.61 -17.25
CA GLY A 9 -0.34 74.23 -15.92
C GLY A 9 -0.20 73.29 -14.71
N ARG A 10 -0.18 71.97 -14.89
CA ARG A 10 0.41 71.05 -13.90
C ARG A 10 1.62 70.36 -14.53
N PRO A 11 2.76 70.16 -13.82
CA PRO A 11 3.84 69.34 -14.32
C PRO A 11 3.39 67.87 -14.28
N GLY A 12 2.49 67.51 -15.19
CA GLY A 12 2.07 66.14 -15.42
C GLY A 12 3.11 65.51 -16.32
N TYR A 13 3.95 64.65 -15.76
CA TYR A 13 4.83 63.81 -16.55
C TYR A 13 3.99 62.91 -17.48
N ASP A 14 4.43 62.71 -18.72
CA ASP A 14 3.82 61.74 -19.64
C ASP A 14 3.82 60.35 -18.97
N ARG A 15 2.62 59.83 -18.70
CA ARG A 15 2.41 58.56 -18.00
C ARG A 15 3.10 57.40 -18.71
N LYS A 16 3.10 57.41 -20.06
CA LYS A 16 3.75 56.36 -20.85
C LYS A 16 5.27 56.43 -20.70
N LYS A 17 5.82 57.64 -20.67
CA LYS A 17 7.24 57.88 -20.45
C LYS A 17 7.68 57.46 -19.05
N LEU A 18 6.89 57.75 -18.02
CA LEU A 18 7.16 57.29 -16.65
C LEU A 18 7.10 55.77 -16.52
N LEU A 19 6.11 55.13 -17.14
CA LEU A 19 5.99 53.66 -17.18
C LEU A 19 7.25 53.04 -17.81
N LEU A 20 7.66 53.56 -18.97
CA LEU A 20 8.86 53.09 -19.66
C LEU A 20 10.11 53.22 -18.79
N TYR A 21 10.29 54.37 -18.12
CA TYR A 21 11.42 54.56 -17.20
C TYR A 21 11.38 53.61 -16.01
N ALA A 22 10.20 53.35 -15.42
CA ALA A 22 10.06 52.41 -14.33
C ALA A 22 10.40 50.97 -14.76
N ILE A 23 9.91 50.54 -15.94
CA ILE A 23 10.20 49.21 -16.50
C ILE A 23 11.71 49.07 -16.77
N ILE A 24 12.34 50.06 -17.42
CA ILE A 24 13.76 49.99 -17.77
C ILE A 24 14.63 50.03 -16.52
N CYS A 25 14.32 50.91 -15.55
CA CYS A 25 15.11 51.04 -14.34
C CYS A 25 15.00 49.80 -13.44
N GLY A 26 13.83 49.16 -13.38
CA GLY A 26 13.60 47.98 -12.54
C GLY A 26 13.80 48.24 -11.03
N CYS A 27 13.81 49.52 -10.61
CA CYS A 27 14.01 49.91 -9.22
C CYS A 27 12.69 49.82 -8.45
N ARG A 28 12.69 49.03 -7.38
CA ARG A 28 11.52 48.83 -6.50
C ARG A 28 10.89 50.14 -6.05
N ARG A 29 11.70 51.08 -5.57
CA ARG A 29 11.22 52.39 -5.06
C ARG A 29 10.53 53.22 -6.15
N GLN A 30 11.00 53.16 -7.39
CA GLN A 30 10.38 53.90 -8.49
C GLN A 30 9.05 53.28 -8.90
N ILE A 31 9.00 51.95 -8.96
CA ILE A 31 7.77 51.19 -9.25
C ILE A 31 6.70 51.46 -8.19
N ASP A 32 7.06 51.39 -6.91
CA ASP A 32 6.12 51.62 -5.80
C ASP A 32 5.60 53.06 -5.78
N ARG A 33 6.47 54.04 -6.06
CA ARG A 33 6.05 55.45 -6.22
C ARG A 33 5.09 55.63 -7.38
N LEU A 34 5.39 55.06 -8.55
CA LEU A 34 4.53 55.18 -9.73
C LEU A 34 3.12 54.64 -9.46
N LEU A 35 3.03 53.47 -8.81
CA LEU A 35 1.75 52.84 -8.46
C LEU A 35 0.99 53.63 -7.39
N LYS A 36 1.69 54.28 -6.46
CA LYS A 36 1.09 55.16 -5.45
C LYS A 36 0.55 56.45 -6.06
N ASP A 37 1.30 57.05 -6.99
CA ASP A 37 0.95 58.33 -7.61
C ASP A 37 -0.13 58.16 -8.70
N LEU A 38 -0.18 56.99 -9.35
CA LEU A 38 -1.14 56.65 -10.41
C LEU A 38 -1.83 55.29 -10.11
N PRO A 39 -2.74 55.21 -9.13
CA PRO A 39 -3.37 53.95 -8.73
C PRO A 39 -4.29 53.34 -9.81
N THR A 40 -4.78 54.15 -10.75
CA THR A 40 -5.61 53.72 -11.89
C THR A 40 -4.82 53.60 -13.19
N LEU A 41 -3.50 53.40 -13.09
CA LEU A 41 -2.63 53.24 -14.27
C LEU A 41 -2.99 52.00 -15.09
N PHE A 42 -3.46 50.94 -14.43
CA PHE A 42 -3.85 49.67 -15.05
C PHE A 42 -5.33 49.41 -14.79
N ASN A 43 -6.05 49.01 -15.84
CA ASN A 43 -7.50 48.73 -15.76
C ASN A 43 -7.79 47.23 -15.69
N THR A 44 -6.80 46.39 -15.99
CA THR A 44 -6.89 44.93 -15.97
C THR A 44 -5.77 44.35 -15.10
N ILE A 45 -5.98 43.15 -14.58
CA ILE A 45 -4.96 42.46 -13.79
C ILE A 45 -3.80 41.99 -14.68
N GLU A 46 -4.09 41.68 -15.94
CA GLU A 46 -3.12 41.29 -16.96
C GLU A 46 -2.14 42.42 -17.26
N ASP A 47 -2.63 43.65 -17.46
CA ASP A 47 -1.76 44.82 -17.70
C ASP A 47 -0.88 45.11 -16.47
N PHE A 48 -1.45 44.97 -15.27
CA PHE A 48 -0.73 45.14 -14.02
C PHE A 48 0.38 44.09 -13.85
N LEU A 49 0.06 42.81 -14.07
CA LEU A 49 1.04 41.72 -13.97
C LEU A 49 2.12 41.84 -15.05
N TRP A 50 1.75 42.15 -16.29
CA TRP A 50 2.70 42.40 -17.37
C TRP A 50 3.71 43.48 -16.98
N PHE A 51 3.24 44.60 -16.40
CA PHE A 51 4.13 45.66 -15.93
C PHE A 51 5.07 45.18 -14.82
N LYS A 52 4.53 44.50 -13.81
CA LYS A 52 5.31 44.00 -12.68
C LYS A 52 6.36 42.96 -13.09
N LEU A 53 5.98 42.01 -13.94
CA LEU A 53 6.86 40.97 -14.48
C LEU A 53 7.95 41.58 -15.38
N SER A 54 7.61 42.55 -16.23
CA SER A 54 8.59 43.26 -17.08
C SER A 54 9.63 44.04 -16.28
N ALA A 55 9.29 44.42 -15.05
CA ALA A 55 10.16 45.20 -14.17
C ALA A 55 11.05 44.32 -13.27
N LEU A 56 10.88 43.00 -13.28
CA LEU A 56 11.70 42.06 -12.50
C LEU A 56 13.17 42.14 -12.91
N ARG A 57 14.06 42.02 -11.93
CA ARG A 57 15.51 41.93 -12.13
C ARG A 57 16.07 40.78 -11.32
N GLU A 58 16.81 39.88 -11.97
CA GLU A 58 17.51 38.80 -11.28
C GLU A 58 18.92 39.23 -10.88
N TYR A 59 19.36 38.80 -9.69
CA TYR A 59 20.72 39.03 -9.23
C TYR A 59 21.66 38.00 -9.88
N SER A 60 22.56 38.45 -10.76
CA SER A 60 23.71 37.61 -11.13
C SER A 60 24.82 37.80 -10.10
N SER A 61 25.21 36.73 -9.39
CA SER A 61 26.23 36.79 -8.33
C SER A 61 27.62 37.19 -8.83
N ALA A 62 27.83 37.26 -10.15
CA ALA A 62 29.10 37.61 -10.77
C ALA A 62 29.50 39.10 -10.65
N SER A 63 28.67 39.96 -10.03
CA SER A 63 28.86 41.42 -10.03
C SER A 63 28.84 42.07 -8.65
N SER A 64 29.17 41.34 -7.58
CA SER A 64 29.19 41.90 -6.23
C SER A 64 30.51 42.61 -5.90
N SER A 65 30.73 43.77 -6.53
CA SER A 65 31.72 44.76 -6.05
C SER A 65 31.19 46.19 -6.04
N ASN A 66 29.87 46.38 -6.10
CA ASN A 66 29.26 47.69 -5.93
C ASN A 66 28.46 47.70 -4.63
N VAL A 67 28.93 48.51 -3.68
CA VAL A 67 28.17 48.97 -2.51
C VAL A 67 26.76 49.32 -2.98
N ALA A 68 25.77 48.54 -2.54
CA ALA A 68 24.38 48.76 -2.94
C ALA A 68 23.95 50.14 -2.43
N ASN A 69 23.92 51.13 -3.32
CA ASN A 69 23.20 52.38 -3.05
C ASN A 69 21.76 52.00 -2.70
N GLU A 70 21.28 52.35 -1.49
CA GLU A 70 19.89 52.13 -1.03
C GLU A 70 18.83 52.64 -2.04
N GLY A 71 19.20 53.55 -2.94
CA GLY A 71 18.36 54.07 -4.01
C GLY A 71 18.14 53.15 -5.22
N LEU A 72 18.87 52.04 -5.35
CA LEU A 72 18.88 51.17 -6.54
C LEU A 72 18.49 49.71 -6.24
N VAL A 73 17.70 49.48 -5.18
CA VAL A 73 17.21 48.14 -4.86
C VAL A 73 16.36 47.60 -6.03
N PRO A 74 16.76 46.49 -6.67
CA PRO A 74 16.00 45.90 -7.78
C PRO A 74 14.65 45.37 -7.30
N TYR A 75 13.67 45.35 -8.20
CA TYR A 75 12.38 44.71 -7.96
C TYR A 75 12.49 43.20 -8.21
N MET A 76 12.27 42.41 -7.16
CA MET A 76 12.45 40.95 -7.19
C MET A 76 11.11 40.22 -7.31
N LEU A 77 11.15 38.94 -7.67
CA LEU A 77 9.95 38.09 -7.73
C LEU A 77 9.24 38.04 -6.36
N GLU A 78 10.01 37.97 -5.28
CA GLU A 78 9.52 38.02 -3.91
C GLU A 78 8.70 39.29 -3.63
N ASP A 79 9.09 40.44 -4.20
CA ASP A 79 8.35 41.69 -4.02
C ASP A 79 6.98 41.65 -4.72
N LEU A 80 6.90 40.96 -5.85
CA LEU A 80 5.63 40.73 -6.56
C LEU A 80 4.75 39.76 -5.76
N GLN A 81 5.29 38.61 -5.36
CA GLN A 81 4.55 37.61 -4.57
C GLN A 81 4.04 38.21 -3.25
N ASN A 82 4.91 38.93 -2.52
CA ASN A 82 4.53 39.63 -1.29
C ASN A 82 3.47 40.71 -1.51
N TYR A 83 3.44 41.36 -2.67
CA TYR A 83 2.38 42.31 -3.00
C TYR A 83 1.06 41.60 -3.24
N LEU A 84 1.06 40.54 -4.07
CA LEU A 84 -0.14 39.79 -4.44
C LEU A 84 -0.78 39.10 -3.24
N ASN A 85 0.04 38.57 -2.33
CA ASN A 85 -0.41 37.81 -1.16
C ASN A 85 -0.97 38.69 -0.02
N LYS A 86 -0.96 40.02 -0.17
CA LYS A 86 -1.66 40.93 0.76
C LYS A 86 -3.16 40.86 0.64
N PHE A 87 -3.65 40.39 -0.51
CA PHE A 87 -5.07 40.36 -0.82
C PHE A 87 -5.58 38.91 -0.75
N GLU A 88 -6.73 38.74 -0.11
CA GLU A 88 -7.46 37.48 -0.06
C GLU A 88 -7.90 37.04 -1.48
N PRO A 89 -8.10 35.72 -1.73
CA PRO A 89 -8.54 35.23 -3.04
C PRO A 89 -9.80 35.92 -3.56
N SER A 90 -10.73 36.27 -2.66
CA SER A 90 -12.00 36.94 -2.99
C SER A 90 -11.83 38.32 -3.64
N TYR A 91 -10.70 38.99 -3.38
CA TYR A 91 -10.33 40.26 -4.03
C TYR A 91 -10.17 40.08 -5.55
N TYR A 92 -9.54 38.98 -5.95
CA TYR A 92 -9.25 38.68 -7.35
C TYR A 92 -10.44 38.04 -8.06
N THR A 93 -11.18 37.16 -7.37
CA THR A 93 -12.28 36.39 -7.97
C THR A 93 -13.62 37.14 -8.00
N LYS A 94 -13.65 38.42 -7.60
CA LYS A 94 -14.87 39.22 -7.44
C LYS A 94 -15.91 38.48 -6.58
N SER A 95 -15.47 37.96 -5.44
CA SER A 95 -16.28 37.12 -4.54
C SER A 95 -16.78 35.82 -5.18
N GLY A 96 -15.93 35.16 -5.97
CA GLY A 96 -16.21 33.85 -6.57
C GLY A 96 -16.89 33.89 -7.95
N LYS A 97 -17.15 35.08 -8.52
CA LYS A 97 -17.70 35.19 -9.89
C LYS A 97 -16.71 34.74 -10.96
N ASP A 98 -15.43 35.03 -10.75
CA ASP A 98 -14.33 34.69 -11.67
C ASP A 98 -13.27 33.84 -10.93
N PRO A 99 -13.57 32.58 -10.56
CA PRO A 99 -12.75 31.77 -9.65
C PRO A 99 -11.35 31.44 -10.22
N LEU A 100 -11.20 31.38 -11.54
CA LEU A 100 -9.94 31.04 -12.21
C LEU A 100 -8.91 32.17 -12.26
N VAL A 101 -9.32 33.42 -12.00
CA VAL A 101 -8.41 34.58 -12.04
C VAL A 101 -7.34 34.45 -10.95
N TYR A 102 -7.69 33.91 -9.78
CA TYR A 102 -6.73 33.79 -8.69
C TYR A 102 -5.64 32.73 -8.96
N PRO A 103 -5.96 31.48 -9.34
CA PRO A 103 -4.98 30.49 -9.81
C PRO A 103 -4.09 31.01 -10.95
N TYR A 104 -4.67 31.73 -11.91
CA TYR A 104 -3.93 32.34 -13.01
C TYR A 104 -2.86 33.32 -12.51
N ILE A 105 -3.20 34.20 -11.57
CA ILE A 105 -2.25 35.15 -10.93
C ILE A 105 -1.15 34.39 -10.18
N LEU A 106 -1.51 33.34 -9.46
CA LEU A 106 -0.55 32.53 -8.70
C LEU A 106 0.44 31.82 -9.63
N LEU A 107 -0.03 31.20 -10.71
CA LEU A 107 0.82 30.53 -11.70
C LEU A 107 1.77 31.52 -12.40
N LEU A 108 1.28 32.69 -12.82
CA LEU A 108 2.12 33.73 -13.43
C LEU A 108 3.17 34.31 -12.48
N SER A 109 2.94 34.22 -11.18
CA SER A 109 3.89 34.63 -10.14
C SER A 109 4.72 33.47 -9.57
N ILE A 110 4.70 32.30 -10.23
CA ILE A 110 5.47 31.10 -9.87
C ILE A 110 5.10 30.58 -8.46
N GLN A 111 3.86 30.82 -8.03
CA GLN A 111 3.30 30.30 -6.78
C GLN A 111 2.52 29.01 -7.06
N SER A 112 3.25 27.99 -7.51
CA SER A 112 2.71 26.72 -8.02
C SER A 112 1.86 25.96 -6.99
N LEU A 113 2.41 25.71 -5.79
CA LEU A 113 1.71 24.97 -4.73
C LEU A 113 0.42 25.68 -4.25
N PRO A 114 0.42 26.99 -3.92
CA PRO A 114 -0.81 27.70 -3.62
C PRO A 114 -1.87 27.64 -4.73
N ALA A 115 -1.45 27.64 -6.01
CA ALA A 115 -2.37 27.58 -7.13
C ALA A 115 -3.12 26.24 -7.18
N ILE A 116 -2.38 25.12 -7.09
CA ILE A 116 -3.01 23.78 -7.12
C ILE A 116 -3.87 23.53 -5.89
N LEU A 117 -3.44 24.00 -4.70
CA LEU A 117 -4.22 23.89 -3.47
C LEU A 117 -5.50 24.73 -3.51
N TYR A 118 -5.50 25.85 -4.22
CA TYR A 118 -6.73 26.62 -4.41
C TYR A 118 -7.72 25.87 -5.30
N LEU A 119 -7.25 25.33 -6.43
CA LEU A 119 -8.07 24.58 -7.38
C LEU A 119 -8.62 23.27 -6.77
N SER A 120 -7.90 22.64 -5.85
CA SER A 120 -8.31 21.35 -5.26
C SER A 120 -9.35 21.45 -4.13
N LYS A 121 -9.67 22.65 -3.63
CA LYS A 121 -10.56 22.84 -2.46
C LYS A 121 -12.02 22.46 -2.72
N GLU A 122 -12.50 22.57 -3.96
CA GLU A 122 -13.89 22.25 -4.30
C GLU A 122 -13.96 20.88 -4.99
N VAL A 123 -14.34 19.86 -4.20
CA VAL A 123 -14.51 18.48 -4.68
C VAL A 123 -15.98 18.29 -5.08
N GLY A 124 -16.27 18.29 -6.39
CA GLY A 124 -17.62 18.13 -6.96
C GLY A 124 -17.67 18.36 -8.48
N GLU A 125 -18.83 18.12 -9.12
CA GLU A 125 -19.03 18.25 -10.57
C GLU A 125 -18.84 19.69 -11.10
N GLU A 126 -18.96 20.69 -10.23
CA GLU A 126 -18.79 22.11 -10.57
C GLU A 126 -17.41 22.68 -10.19
N GLY A 127 -16.54 21.87 -9.58
CA GLY A 127 -15.23 22.30 -9.08
C GLY A 127 -14.07 21.95 -10.01
N TYR A 128 -12.95 22.67 -9.89
CA TYR A 128 -11.75 22.54 -10.73
C TYR A 128 -10.78 21.44 -10.25
N HIS A 129 -11.29 20.43 -9.55
CA HIS A 129 -10.48 19.36 -8.96
C HIS A 129 -9.74 18.52 -10.01
N VAL A 130 -10.36 18.28 -11.18
CA VAL A 130 -9.73 17.57 -12.30
C VAL A 130 -8.56 18.39 -12.84
N ASP A 131 -8.73 19.70 -13.01
CA ASP A 131 -7.65 20.59 -13.46
C ASP A 131 -6.51 20.61 -12.43
N ALA A 132 -6.84 20.68 -11.13
CA ALA A 132 -5.86 20.64 -10.05
C ALA A 132 -4.97 19.39 -10.12
N VAL A 133 -5.56 18.22 -10.39
CA VAL A 133 -4.83 16.95 -10.52
C VAL A 133 -3.86 17.00 -11.71
N HIS A 134 -4.34 17.37 -12.89
CA HIS A 134 -3.51 17.33 -14.11
C HIS A 134 -2.45 18.44 -14.14
N ILE A 135 -2.75 19.61 -13.58
CA ILE A 135 -1.75 20.66 -13.35
C ILE A 135 -0.71 20.18 -12.34
N SER A 136 -1.10 19.47 -11.27
CA SER A 136 -0.14 18.91 -10.30
C SER A 136 0.84 17.93 -10.95
N ILE A 137 0.33 17.02 -11.80
CA ILE A 137 1.17 16.08 -12.58
C ILE A 137 2.13 16.87 -13.46
N THR A 138 1.62 17.83 -14.23
CA THR A 138 2.44 18.65 -15.16
C THR A 138 3.54 19.43 -14.44
N LEU A 139 3.22 20.05 -13.30
CA LEU A 139 4.19 20.81 -12.51
C LEU A 139 5.24 19.91 -11.87
N ALA A 140 4.85 18.71 -11.42
CA ALA A 140 5.78 17.72 -10.91
C ALA A 140 6.71 17.23 -12.01
N ASP A 141 6.17 16.90 -13.19
CA ASP A 141 6.95 16.38 -14.31
C ASP A 141 8.01 17.38 -14.80
N HIS A 142 7.69 18.67 -14.79
CA HIS A 142 8.64 19.73 -15.14
C HIS A 142 9.56 20.16 -13.98
N GLY A 143 9.46 19.56 -12.79
CA GLY A 143 10.27 19.93 -11.63
C GLY A 143 10.03 21.35 -11.12
N ILE A 144 8.84 21.90 -11.35
CA ILE A 144 8.46 23.28 -10.97
C ILE A 144 7.94 23.35 -9.52
N LEU A 145 7.59 22.20 -8.94
CA LEU A 145 7.22 22.12 -7.54
C LEU A 145 8.47 22.38 -6.67
N PRO A 146 8.39 23.34 -5.73
CA PRO A 146 9.55 23.71 -4.93
C PRO A 146 10.01 22.51 -4.11
N GLU A 147 11.27 22.13 -4.25
CA GLU A 147 11.89 21.13 -3.39
C GLU A 147 11.83 21.62 -1.94
N GLY A 148 11.23 20.84 -1.05
CA GLY A 148 11.39 21.05 0.37
C GLY A 148 12.88 20.94 0.70
N VAL A 149 13.57 22.08 0.84
CA VAL A 149 15.02 22.13 1.06
C VAL A 149 15.38 21.19 2.21
N GLY A 150 16.04 20.09 1.87
CA GLY A 150 16.61 19.13 2.78
C GLY A 150 17.79 19.73 3.54
N SER A 151 17.54 20.67 4.44
CA SER A 151 18.31 20.96 5.65
C SER A 151 17.70 22.18 6.34
N GLY A 152 16.98 21.97 7.44
CA GLY A 152 16.42 23.06 8.25
C GLY A 152 14.90 23.11 8.20
N GLN A 153 14.28 22.15 8.86
CA GLN A 153 12.84 22.15 9.13
C GLN A 153 12.40 23.47 9.79
N LYS A 154 11.58 24.25 9.09
CA LYS A 154 10.46 24.93 9.76
C LYS A 154 9.35 23.90 9.86
N MET A 155 9.17 23.35 11.06
CA MET A 155 8.09 22.44 11.42
C MET A 155 6.74 23.04 10.95
N GLY A 156 6.16 22.48 9.87
CA GLY A 156 4.83 22.87 9.37
C GLY A 156 4.67 23.13 7.87
N VAL A 157 5.74 23.18 7.06
CA VAL A 157 5.60 23.28 5.59
C VAL A 157 5.65 21.87 5.00
N MET A 158 4.51 21.35 4.55
CA MET A 158 4.45 20.08 3.80
C MET A 158 5.22 20.22 2.48
N ASP A 159 5.92 19.15 2.11
CA ASP A 159 6.65 19.06 0.84
C ASP A 159 5.68 19.22 -0.34
N ALA A 160 6.00 20.07 -1.31
CA ALA A 160 5.10 20.38 -2.44
C ALA A 160 4.80 19.14 -3.27
N CYS A 161 5.77 18.22 -3.39
CA CYS A 161 5.59 16.94 -4.03
C CYS A 161 4.62 16.02 -3.27
N ALA A 162 4.61 16.09 -1.93
CA ALA A 162 3.67 15.33 -1.11
C ALA A 162 2.23 15.86 -1.21
N GLU A 163 2.06 17.18 -1.35
CA GLU A 163 0.73 17.78 -1.60
C GLU A 163 0.21 17.41 -2.99
N ALA A 164 1.06 17.47 -4.02
CA ALA A 164 0.73 17.01 -5.36
C ALA A 164 0.35 15.52 -5.38
N ASP A 165 1.16 14.64 -4.76
CA ASP A 165 0.83 13.23 -4.54
C ASP A 165 -0.54 13.06 -3.89
N SER A 166 -0.82 13.79 -2.80
CA SER A 166 -2.08 13.69 -2.07
C SER A 166 -3.28 14.00 -2.96
N ILE A 167 -3.22 15.08 -3.75
CA ILE A 167 -4.26 15.47 -4.71
C ILE A 167 -4.48 14.38 -5.76
N ILE A 168 -3.41 13.89 -6.38
CA ILE A 168 -3.47 12.88 -7.45
C ILE A 168 -4.00 11.54 -6.89
N ARG A 169 -3.49 11.10 -5.74
CA ARG A 169 -3.92 9.86 -5.06
C ARG A 169 -5.38 9.93 -4.64
N GLN A 170 -5.81 11.06 -4.07
CA GLN A 170 -7.21 11.23 -3.68
C GLN A 170 -8.14 11.08 -4.89
N TYR A 171 -7.77 11.66 -6.02
CA TYR A 171 -8.52 11.51 -7.27
C TYR A 171 -8.51 10.06 -7.79
N GLY A 172 -7.36 9.40 -7.81
CA GLY A 172 -7.25 7.98 -8.17
C GLY A 172 -8.09 7.05 -7.27
N SER A 173 -8.21 7.39 -5.99
CA SER A 173 -9.01 6.61 -5.03
C SER A 173 -10.51 6.61 -5.35
N ILE A 174 -11.02 7.62 -6.07
CA ILE A 174 -12.41 7.66 -6.54
C ILE A 174 -12.65 6.53 -7.54
N TYR A 175 -11.73 6.34 -8.50
CA TYR A 175 -11.79 5.24 -9.47
C TYR A 175 -11.62 3.88 -8.79
N LEU A 176 -10.72 3.79 -7.81
CA LEU A 176 -10.54 2.56 -7.02
C LEU A 176 -11.84 2.14 -6.32
N ARG A 177 -12.57 3.09 -5.72
CA ARG A 177 -13.86 2.85 -5.05
C ARG A 177 -14.96 2.46 -6.04
N ASN A 178 -14.91 3.01 -7.25
CA ASN A 178 -15.87 2.71 -8.31
C ASN A 178 -15.54 1.41 -9.09
N GLY A 179 -14.46 0.70 -8.72
CA GLY A 179 -14.04 -0.55 -9.35
C GLY A 179 -13.32 -0.38 -10.69
N ASN A 180 -13.00 0.85 -11.11
CA ASN A 180 -12.18 1.11 -12.29
C ASN A 180 -10.69 1.06 -11.91
N LEU A 181 -10.16 -0.17 -11.86
CA LEU A 181 -8.79 -0.42 -11.40
C LEU A 181 -7.73 0.09 -12.39
N ASP A 182 -8.02 0.10 -13.69
CA ASP A 182 -7.09 0.59 -14.72
C ASP A 182 -6.79 2.09 -14.54
N LEU A 183 -7.84 2.93 -14.43
CA LEU A 183 -7.65 4.35 -14.18
C LEU A 183 -7.06 4.63 -12.79
N ALA A 184 -7.47 3.86 -11.77
CA ALA A 184 -6.89 3.99 -10.45
C ALA A 184 -5.37 3.73 -10.48
N LEU A 185 -4.93 2.70 -11.22
CA LEU A 185 -3.53 2.36 -11.39
C LEU A 185 -2.73 3.47 -12.06
N GLU A 186 -3.26 4.07 -13.15
CA GLU A 186 -2.60 5.18 -13.83
C GLU A 186 -2.38 6.37 -12.90
N TYR A 187 -3.42 6.82 -12.19
CA TYR A 187 -3.30 7.93 -11.24
C TYR A 187 -2.41 7.60 -10.04
N TYR A 188 -2.48 6.37 -9.52
CA TYR A 188 -1.60 5.94 -8.42
C TYR A 188 -0.13 5.92 -8.83
N ALA A 189 0.15 5.52 -10.07
CA ALA A 189 1.50 5.54 -10.60
C ALA A 189 2.01 6.98 -10.78
N GLN A 190 1.15 7.89 -11.25
CA GLN A 190 1.47 9.33 -11.32
C GLN A 190 1.65 9.98 -9.94
N ALA A 191 0.87 9.61 -8.94
CA ALA A 191 1.03 10.10 -7.57
C ALA A 191 2.40 9.69 -7.00
N ALA A 192 2.77 8.41 -7.17
CA ALA A 192 4.09 7.93 -6.79
C ALA A 192 5.23 8.63 -7.55
N ALA A 193 5.03 8.91 -8.84
CA ALA A 193 6.01 9.64 -9.63
C ALA A 193 6.16 11.09 -9.19
N ALA A 194 5.05 11.81 -8.94
CA ALA A 194 5.07 13.15 -8.38
C ALA A 194 5.83 13.20 -7.05
N MET A 195 5.63 12.19 -6.19
CA MET A 195 6.39 12.05 -4.95
C MET A 195 7.90 11.82 -5.19
N GLY A 196 8.26 11.22 -6.32
CA GLY A 196 9.64 11.04 -6.78
C GLY A 196 10.23 12.19 -7.59
N GLY A 197 9.54 13.32 -7.72
CA GLY A 197 9.98 14.46 -8.54
C GLY A 197 9.48 14.43 -9.99
N GLY A 198 8.44 13.66 -10.32
CA GLY A 198 7.80 13.64 -11.64
C GLY A 198 8.57 12.86 -12.71
N GLU A 199 8.88 13.50 -13.85
CA GLU A 199 9.45 12.90 -15.05
C GLU A 199 10.81 12.26 -14.75
N VAL A 200 11.65 12.94 -13.99
CA VAL A 200 12.98 12.46 -13.59
C VAL A 200 12.91 11.13 -12.82
N SER A 201 11.80 10.89 -12.12
CA SER A 201 11.53 9.65 -11.39
C SER A 201 11.24 8.49 -12.33
N TRP A 202 10.61 8.74 -13.48
CA TRP A 202 10.29 7.74 -14.50
C TRP A 202 11.55 7.26 -15.24
N ILE A 203 12.42 8.21 -15.60
CA ILE A 203 13.66 7.94 -16.33
C ILE A 203 14.83 7.49 -15.42
N GLY A 204 14.62 7.43 -14.11
CA GLY A 204 15.63 6.97 -13.14
C GLY A 204 16.79 7.96 -12.93
N GLN A 205 16.56 9.25 -13.21
CA GLN A 205 17.56 10.32 -13.03
C GLN A 205 17.36 11.12 -11.74
N GLY A 206 16.30 10.84 -10.98
CA GLY A 206 16.06 11.43 -9.66
C GLY A 206 17.14 11.08 -8.63
N ASN A 207 17.20 11.85 -7.55
CA ASN A 207 18.13 11.57 -6.46
C ASN A 207 17.75 10.28 -5.70
N ALA A 208 18.67 9.75 -4.90
CA ALA A 208 18.45 8.48 -4.19
C ALA A 208 17.27 8.53 -3.20
N ASP A 209 16.96 9.70 -2.64
CA ASP A 209 15.88 9.87 -1.67
C ASP A 209 14.51 9.91 -2.36
N GLN A 210 14.40 10.67 -3.45
CA GLN A 210 13.25 10.72 -4.35
C GLN A 210 12.93 9.34 -4.89
N GLN A 211 13.93 8.58 -5.36
CA GLN A 211 13.70 7.23 -5.86
C GLN A 211 13.21 6.28 -4.76
N ARG A 212 13.69 6.43 -3.53
CA ARG A 212 13.20 5.67 -2.36
C ARG A 212 11.76 6.05 -2.02
N GLN A 213 11.43 7.34 -1.96
CA GLN A 213 10.08 7.84 -1.68
C GLN A 213 9.08 7.36 -2.74
N ARG A 214 9.41 7.53 -4.03
CA ARG A 214 8.65 6.98 -5.16
C ARG A 214 8.41 5.49 -5.02
N SER A 215 9.47 4.71 -4.80
CA SER A 215 9.38 3.25 -4.71
C SER A 215 8.53 2.80 -3.53
N SER A 216 8.63 3.49 -2.39
CA SER A 216 7.80 3.20 -1.21
C SER A 216 6.33 3.51 -1.49
N MET A 217 6.03 4.68 -2.05
CA MET A 217 4.66 5.10 -2.37
C MET A 217 4.03 4.16 -3.41
N LEU A 218 4.76 3.86 -4.48
CA LEU A 218 4.30 2.94 -5.53
C LEU A 218 3.96 1.56 -4.96
N LYS A 219 4.83 0.98 -4.12
CA LYS A 219 4.55 -0.33 -3.48
C LYS A 219 3.30 -0.28 -2.60
N GLN A 220 3.11 0.79 -1.84
CA GLN A 220 1.91 0.97 -1.02
C GLN A 220 0.65 0.99 -1.89
N LEU A 221 0.64 1.83 -2.92
CA LEU A 221 -0.52 2.01 -3.81
C LEU A 221 -0.83 0.77 -4.67
N LEU A 222 0.21 0.08 -5.16
CA LEU A 222 0.03 -1.21 -5.84
C LEU A 222 -0.52 -2.28 -4.90
N THR A 223 -0.14 -2.25 -3.61
CA THR A 223 -0.73 -3.15 -2.61
C THR A 223 -2.22 -2.86 -2.43
N GLU A 224 -2.63 -1.59 -2.38
CA GLU A 224 -4.06 -1.24 -2.32
C GLU A 224 -4.84 -1.79 -3.52
N ILE A 225 -4.26 -1.75 -4.73
CA ILE A 225 -4.87 -2.33 -5.93
C ILE A 225 -4.91 -3.86 -5.85
N LEU A 226 -3.81 -4.53 -5.45
CA LEU A 226 -3.77 -5.98 -5.26
C LEU A 226 -4.86 -6.49 -4.31
N LEU A 227 -5.20 -5.68 -3.29
CA LEU A 227 -6.23 -5.99 -2.32
C LEU A 227 -7.66 -5.78 -2.84
N ARG A 228 -7.87 -5.21 -4.02
CA ARG A 228 -9.20 -5.13 -4.66
C ARG A 228 -9.53 -6.36 -5.49
N ASP A 229 -10.81 -6.61 -5.67
CA ASP A 229 -11.28 -7.71 -6.50
C ASP A 229 -10.93 -7.43 -7.96
N GLY A 230 -10.31 -8.38 -8.64
CA GLY A 230 -9.72 -8.18 -9.98
C GLY A 230 -8.30 -7.57 -9.97
N GLY A 231 -7.82 -7.06 -8.84
CA GLY A 231 -6.49 -6.43 -8.73
C GLY A 231 -5.33 -7.39 -9.01
N ILE A 232 -5.41 -8.62 -8.51
CA ILE A 232 -4.43 -9.68 -8.80
C ILE A 232 -4.38 -9.96 -10.31
N GLN A 233 -5.53 -10.05 -10.97
CA GLN A 233 -5.61 -10.33 -12.40
C GLN A 233 -5.06 -9.17 -13.24
N LEU A 234 -5.37 -7.92 -12.86
CA LEU A 234 -4.85 -6.72 -13.52
C LEU A 234 -3.32 -6.65 -13.42
N LEU A 235 -2.78 -6.76 -12.20
CA LEU A 235 -1.36 -6.54 -11.96
C LEU A 235 -0.50 -7.71 -12.39
N LEU A 236 -0.94 -8.96 -12.18
CA LEU A 236 -0.15 -10.16 -12.48
C LEU A 236 -0.45 -10.77 -13.84
N GLY A 237 -1.57 -10.42 -14.46
CA GLY A 237 -2.02 -11.03 -15.71
C GLY A 237 -2.42 -12.51 -15.52
N PRO A 238 -2.79 -13.21 -16.61
CA PRO A 238 -3.25 -14.60 -16.54
C PRO A 238 -2.13 -15.61 -16.20
N SER A 239 -0.88 -15.32 -16.56
CA SER A 239 0.28 -16.21 -16.37
C SER A 239 0.90 -16.13 -14.96
N GLY A 240 0.54 -15.14 -14.14
CA GLY A 240 0.98 -15.04 -12.74
C GLY A 240 2.40 -14.54 -12.50
N MET A 241 3.26 -14.52 -13.52
CA MET A 241 4.66 -14.08 -13.45
C MET A 241 4.83 -12.55 -13.40
N GLY A 242 3.83 -11.80 -12.95
CA GLY A 242 3.87 -10.33 -12.94
C GLY A 242 3.93 -9.73 -14.35
N GLU A 243 3.43 -10.44 -15.36
CA GLU A 243 3.43 -10.03 -16.76
C GLU A 243 2.28 -9.08 -17.12
N GLY A 244 1.34 -8.87 -16.20
CA GLY A 244 0.31 -7.84 -16.30
C GLY A 244 0.87 -6.43 -16.16
N GLU A 245 0.03 -5.51 -15.70
CA GLU A 245 0.39 -4.08 -15.61
C GLU A 245 1.58 -3.81 -14.67
N LEU A 246 1.85 -4.70 -13.71
CA LEU A 246 2.98 -4.57 -12.79
C LEU A 246 4.33 -4.45 -13.50
N LYS A 247 4.49 -5.11 -14.66
CA LYS A 247 5.73 -5.08 -15.44
C LYS A 247 6.08 -3.67 -15.95
N LYS A 248 5.08 -2.80 -16.18
CA LYS A 248 5.30 -1.42 -16.64
C LYS A 248 5.96 -0.55 -15.57
N TYR A 249 5.67 -0.83 -14.30
CA TYR A 249 6.13 -0.03 -13.16
C TYR A 249 7.35 -0.64 -12.45
N MET A 250 7.52 -1.96 -12.53
CA MET A 250 8.62 -2.69 -11.94
C MET A 250 9.25 -3.62 -12.99
N MET A 251 10.33 -3.16 -13.62
CA MET A 251 10.96 -3.87 -14.75
C MET A 251 11.68 -5.15 -14.32
N ASP A 252 12.38 -5.09 -13.18
CA ASP A 252 13.16 -6.21 -12.63
C ASP A 252 12.26 -7.29 -11.99
N TRP A 253 12.44 -8.53 -12.42
CA TRP A 253 11.71 -9.68 -11.88
C TRP A 253 11.97 -9.88 -10.39
N ARG A 254 13.22 -9.76 -9.92
CA ARG A 254 13.53 -9.99 -8.49
C ARG A 254 12.80 -8.98 -7.60
N SER A 255 12.80 -7.73 -8.02
CA SER A 255 12.07 -6.65 -7.35
C SER A 255 10.56 -6.89 -7.34
N ARG A 256 9.98 -7.37 -8.46
CA ARG A 256 8.55 -7.77 -8.52
C ARG A 256 8.26 -8.91 -7.56
N GLN A 257 9.07 -9.97 -7.60
CA GLN A 257 8.94 -11.13 -6.72
C GLN A 257 8.99 -10.72 -5.25
N GLN A 258 9.98 -9.92 -4.85
CA GLN A 258 10.10 -9.43 -3.47
C GLN A 258 8.88 -8.60 -3.05
N PHE A 259 8.39 -7.71 -3.92
CA PHE A 259 7.18 -6.93 -3.64
C PHE A 259 5.95 -7.82 -3.43
N LEU A 260 5.77 -8.85 -4.26
CA LEU A 260 4.62 -9.74 -4.17
C LEU A 260 4.66 -10.62 -2.92
N LEU A 261 5.86 -11.09 -2.53
CA LEU A 261 6.03 -11.83 -1.27
C LEU A 261 5.71 -10.95 -0.05
N GLU A 262 6.14 -9.69 -0.06
CA GLU A 262 5.81 -8.70 0.98
C GLU A 262 4.29 -8.42 1.02
N ALA A 263 3.66 -8.24 -0.14
CA ALA A 263 2.20 -8.04 -0.22
C ALA A 263 1.44 -9.27 0.29
N ALA A 264 1.88 -10.48 -0.05
CA ALA A 264 1.29 -11.73 0.44
C ALA A 264 1.45 -11.89 1.96
N HIS A 265 2.59 -11.45 2.53
CA HIS A 265 2.80 -11.44 3.97
C HIS A 265 1.84 -10.48 4.68
N ARG A 266 1.69 -9.24 4.19
CA ARG A 266 0.71 -8.27 4.73
C ARG A 266 -0.72 -8.80 4.66
N CYS A 267 -1.06 -9.54 3.60
CA CYS A 267 -2.36 -10.21 3.52
C CYS A 267 -2.54 -11.22 4.67
N GLN A 268 -1.51 -11.98 5.04
CA GLN A 268 -1.58 -12.92 6.16
C GLN A 268 -1.77 -12.22 7.51
N GLU A 269 -1.07 -11.11 7.73
CA GLU A 269 -1.20 -10.28 8.94
C GLU A 269 -2.60 -9.67 9.06
N ALA A 270 -3.19 -9.27 7.93
CA ALA A 270 -4.56 -8.76 7.86
C ALA A 270 -5.65 -9.86 7.88
N GLY A 271 -5.28 -11.15 7.91
CA GLY A 271 -6.22 -12.28 7.88
C GLY A 271 -6.83 -12.59 6.50
N LEU A 272 -6.33 -11.96 5.44
CA LEU A 272 -6.75 -12.16 4.04
C LEU A 272 -6.01 -13.35 3.41
N TYR A 273 -6.20 -14.55 3.96
CA TYR A 273 -5.44 -15.74 3.57
C TYR A 273 -5.65 -16.16 2.12
N ASP A 274 -6.86 -16.06 1.58
CA ASP A 274 -7.15 -16.44 0.19
C ASP A 274 -6.33 -15.61 -0.81
N LYS A 275 -6.23 -14.29 -0.57
CA LYS A 275 -5.41 -13.38 -1.39
C LYS A 275 -3.92 -13.70 -1.26
N SER A 276 -3.44 -14.00 -0.05
CA SER A 276 -2.06 -14.42 0.18
C SER A 276 -1.72 -15.70 -0.58
N VAL A 277 -2.59 -16.73 -0.50
CA VAL A 277 -2.43 -18.00 -1.21
C VAL A 277 -2.38 -17.77 -2.71
N GLU A 278 -3.29 -16.97 -3.25
CA GLU A 278 -3.32 -16.68 -4.69
C GLU A 278 -2.06 -15.93 -5.14
N ILE A 279 -1.59 -14.91 -4.40
CA ILE A 279 -0.34 -14.21 -4.74
C ILE A 279 0.86 -15.18 -4.72
N HIS A 280 0.98 -16.03 -3.69
CA HIS A 280 2.06 -17.02 -3.62
C HIS A 280 2.01 -18.01 -4.79
N LYS A 281 0.81 -18.48 -5.18
CA LYS A 281 0.63 -19.35 -6.35
C LYS A 281 1.13 -18.69 -7.62
N ARG A 282 0.76 -17.42 -7.86
CA ARG A 282 1.15 -16.67 -9.06
C ARG A 282 2.65 -16.46 -9.15
N VAL A 283 3.30 -16.21 -8.02
CA VAL A 283 4.77 -16.05 -7.94
C VAL A 283 5.52 -17.40 -8.06
N GLY A 284 4.82 -18.53 -7.95
CA GLY A 284 5.43 -19.86 -7.91
C GLY A 284 5.97 -20.27 -6.53
N ALA A 285 5.68 -19.51 -5.48
CA ALA A 285 6.03 -19.81 -4.09
C ALA A 285 5.06 -20.85 -3.47
N PHE A 286 4.94 -22.02 -4.11
CA PHE A 286 3.93 -23.03 -3.77
C PHE A 286 4.07 -23.56 -2.34
N ALA A 287 5.29 -23.68 -1.81
CA ALA A 287 5.50 -24.08 -0.41
C ALA A 287 4.88 -23.08 0.57
N MET A 288 5.02 -21.76 0.33
CA MET A 288 4.42 -20.72 1.18
C MET A 288 2.89 -20.68 1.05
N ALA A 289 2.37 -20.92 -0.16
CA ALA A 289 0.94 -21.08 -0.39
C ALA A 289 0.39 -22.26 0.45
N LEU A 290 1.02 -23.43 0.35
CA LEU A 290 0.62 -24.62 1.12
C LEU A 290 0.76 -24.43 2.62
N GLN A 291 1.81 -23.75 3.09
CA GLN A 291 1.97 -23.41 4.50
C GLN A 291 0.80 -22.57 5.01
N THR A 292 0.34 -21.60 4.22
CA THR A 292 -0.82 -20.76 4.57
C THR A 292 -2.11 -21.59 4.62
N VAL A 293 -2.30 -22.49 3.64
CA VAL A 293 -3.43 -23.44 3.62
C VAL A 293 -3.38 -24.38 4.82
N ASN A 294 -2.22 -24.96 5.14
CA ASN A 294 -2.02 -25.87 6.27
C ASN A 294 -2.32 -25.19 7.62
N LYS A 295 -1.90 -23.93 7.78
CA LYS A 295 -2.26 -23.12 8.95
C LYS A 295 -3.79 -22.96 9.05
N CYS A 296 -4.43 -22.51 7.98
CA CYS A 296 -5.88 -22.29 7.97
C CYS A 296 -6.67 -23.59 8.17
N LEU A 297 -6.15 -24.72 7.66
CA LEU A 297 -6.78 -26.03 7.80
C LEU A 297 -6.65 -26.55 9.23
N SER A 298 -5.49 -26.36 9.86
CA SER A 298 -5.30 -26.65 11.28
C SER A 298 -6.30 -25.87 12.13
N ASP A 299 -6.45 -24.57 11.91
CA ASP A 299 -7.43 -23.73 12.62
C ASP A 299 -8.87 -24.23 12.40
N ALA A 300 -9.22 -24.62 11.16
CA ALA A 300 -10.54 -25.16 10.83
C ALA A 300 -10.81 -26.53 11.48
N VAL A 301 -9.80 -27.40 11.55
CA VAL A 301 -9.87 -28.70 12.24
C VAL A 301 -10.06 -28.51 13.74
N CYS A 302 -9.30 -27.60 14.36
CA CYS A 302 -9.48 -27.26 15.77
C CYS A 302 -10.88 -26.67 16.03
N ALA A 303 -11.37 -25.78 15.17
CA ALA A 303 -12.73 -25.24 15.31
C ALA A 303 -13.82 -26.33 15.20
N LEU A 304 -13.63 -27.32 14.32
CA LEU A 304 -14.51 -28.48 14.19
C LEU A 304 -14.56 -29.31 15.47
N ALA A 305 -13.41 -29.55 16.11
CA ALA A 305 -13.33 -30.28 17.37
C ALA A 305 -14.14 -29.62 18.49
N HIS A 306 -14.24 -28.29 18.46
CA HIS A 306 -15.03 -27.48 19.38
C HIS A 306 -16.49 -27.28 18.93
N ASN A 307 -16.97 -28.07 17.97
CA ASN A 307 -18.34 -28.06 17.43
C ASN A 307 -18.79 -26.75 16.75
N MET A 308 -17.86 -25.97 16.18
CA MET A 308 -18.22 -24.81 15.37
C MET A 308 -18.71 -25.23 13.99
N LEU A 309 -19.91 -24.79 13.59
CA LEU A 309 -20.62 -25.24 12.38
C LEU A 309 -19.87 -24.95 11.06
N ASP A 310 -19.10 -23.86 11.00
CA ASP A 310 -18.42 -23.41 9.76
C ASP A 310 -17.07 -24.10 9.50
N GLY A 311 -16.56 -24.89 10.45
CA GLY A 311 -15.24 -25.52 10.33
C GLY A 311 -15.17 -26.56 9.22
N GLU A 312 -16.26 -27.29 8.97
CA GLU A 312 -16.28 -28.41 8.03
C GLU A 312 -16.26 -27.98 6.57
N SER A 313 -17.12 -27.04 6.18
CA SER A 313 -17.16 -26.50 4.80
C SER A 313 -15.85 -25.81 4.44
N ARG A 314 -15.30 -25.03 5.39
CA ARG A 314 -14.01 -24.36 5.25
C ARG A 314 -12.87 -25.37 5.09
N ALA A 315 -12.86 -26.45 5.86
CA ALA A 315 -11.83 -27.49 5.74
C ALA A 315 -11.86 -28.20 4.38
N VAL A 316 -13.05 -28.47 3.81
CA VAL A 316 -13.18 -29.03 2.45
C VAL A 316 -12.58 -28.09 1.41
N ALA A 317 -12.95 -26.80 1.46
CA ALA A 317 -12.45 -25.80 0.52
C ALA A 317 -10.92 -25.65 0.60
N LEU A 318 -10.35 -25.70 1.80
CA LEU A 318 -8.90 -25.63 2.01
C LEU A 318 -8.16 -26.87 1.49
N ILE A 319 -8.71 -28.07 1.66
CA ILE A 319 -8.14 -29.30 1.07
C ILE A 319 -8.16 -29.21 -0.46
N GLN A 320 -9.28 -28.76 -1.04
CA GLN A 320 -9.38 -28.55 -2.48
C GLN A 320 -8.34 -27.54 -2.96
N SER A 321 -8.22 -26.40 -2.30
CA SER A 321 -7.20 -25.39 -2.60
C SER A 321 -5.78 -25.96 -2.50
N GLY A 322 -5.48 -26.74 -1.46
CA GLY A 322 -4.19 -27.41 -1.30
C GLY A 322 -3.88 -28.39 -2.44
N ASN A 323 -4.87 -29.16 -2.88
CA ASN A 323 -4.74 -30.06 -4.02
C ASN A 323 -4.53 -29.30 -5.34
N GLU A 324 -5.26 -28.21 -5.58
CA GLU A 324 -5.08 -27.35 -6.75
C GLU A 324 -3.67 -26.74 -6.80
N ILE A 325 -3.12 -26.33 -5.66
CA ILE A 325 -1.74 -25.84 -5.56
C ILE A 325 -0.74 -26.95 -5.94
N LEU A 326 -0.92 -28.16 -5.41
CA LEU A 326 -0.04 -29.29 -5.70
C LEU A 326 -0.10 -29.70 -7.17
N GLU A 327 -1.28 -29.72 -7.78
CA GLU A 327 -1.42 -29.98 -9.22
C GLU A 327 -0.71 -28.89 -10.04
N THR A 328 -0.94 -27.62 -9.70
CA THR A 328 -0.26 -26.49 -10.39
C THR A 328 1.26 -26.60 -10.28
N ALA A 329 1.77 -26.95 -9.10
CA ALA A 329 3.19 -27.13 -8.85
C ALA A 329 3.82 -28.25 -9.68
N ARG A 330 3.07 -29.32 -9.99
CA ARG A 330 3.55 -30.44 -10.85
C ARG A 330 3.80 -30.01 -12.29
N TYR A 331 2.96 -29.13 -12.82
CA TYR A 331 3.07 -28.64 -14.20
C TYR A 331 4.03 -27.44 -14.34
N SER A 332 4.49 -26.86 -13.24
CA SER A 332 5.48 -25.79 -13.25
C SER A 332 6.89 -26.35 -13.47
N SER A 333 7.47 -26.10 -14.65
CA SER A 333 8.73 -26.69 -15.11
C SER A 333 10.00 -26.10 -14.44
N GLU A 334 9.88 -25.10 -13.58
CA GLU A 334 11.02 -24.27 -13.13
C GLU A 334 11.38 -24.40 -11.63
N ALA A 335 10.69 -25.27 -10.87
CA ALA A 335 10.96 -25.41 -9.42
C ALA A 335 12.33 -26.06 -9.14
N SER A 336 13.14 -25.41 -8.28
CA SER A 336 14.41 -25.94 -7.83
C SER A 336 14.23 -27.23 -7.00
N VAL A 337 15.28 -28.02 -6.82
CA VAL A 337 15.22 -29.25 -6.00
C VAL A 337 14.84 -28.92 -4.55
N GLN A 338 15.37 -27.83 -4.00
CA GLN A 338 15.06 -27.36 -2.64
C GLN A 338 13.58 -26.95 -2.50
N ASP A 339 13.00 -26.32 -3.54
CA ASP A 339 11.58 -25.97 -3.52
C ASP A 339 10.69 -27.22 -3.54
N LYS A 340 11.10 -28.27 -4.27
CA LYS A 340 10.37 -29.53 -4.32
C LYS A 340 10.37 -30.25 -2.97
N ASP A 341 11.49 -30.22 -2.25
CA ASP A 341 11.57 -30.78 -0.90
C ASP A 341 10.62 -30.04 0.06
N LEU A 342 10.64 -28.71 0.06
CA LEU A 342 9.74 -27.89 0.87
C LEU A 342 8.26 -28.11 0.52
N ILE A 343 7.92 -28.24 -0.77
CA ILE A 343 6.57 -28.58 -1.22
C ILE A 343 6.18 -29.97 -0.69
N SER A 344 7.09 -30.94 -0.75
CA SER A 344 6.82 -32.31 -0.26
C SER A 344 6.58 -32.33 1.26
N GLU A 345 7.33 -31.55 2.04
CA GLU A 345 7.12 -31.40 3.48
C GLU A 345 5.73 -30.80 3.77
N GLN A 346 5.36 -29.73 3.06
CA GLN A 346 4.04 -29.12 3.22
C GLN A 346 2.90 -30.03 2.73
N GLN A 347 3.14 -30.87 1.73
CA GLN A 347 2.19 -31.89 1.29
C GLN A 347 1.98 -32.94 2.38
N ILE A 348 3.03 -33.41 3.05
CA ILE A 348 2.91 -34.37 4.16
C ILE A 348 2.04 -33.78 5.27
N ILE A 349 2.27 -32.51 5.62
CA ILE A 349 1.47 -31.79 6.63
C ILE A 349 0.00 -31.71 6.20
N LEU A 350 -0.28 -31.37 4.93
CA LEU A 350 -1.64 -31.33 4.39
C LEU A 350 -2.35 -32.67 4.54
N ARG A 351 -1.68 -33.78 4.19
CA ARG A 351 -2.24 -35.14 4.31
C ARG A 351 -2.45 -35.58 5.76
N GLN A 352 -1.57 -35.17 6.67
CA GLN A 352 -1.75 -35.40 8.10
C GLN A 352 -2.98 -34.66 8.63
N LEU A 353 -3.15 -33.39 8.27
CA LEU A 353 -4.33 -32.61 8.67
C LEU A 353 -5.63 -33.16 8.07
N GLU A 354 -5.59 -33.61 6.81
CA GLU A 354 -6.71 -34.27 6.14
C GLU A 354 -7.12 -35.58 6.83
N ALA A 355 -6.14 -36.40 7.24
CA ALA A 355 -6.40 -37.62 8.00
C ALA A 355 -7.01 -37.33 9.38
N ILE A 356 -6.52 -36.30 10.07
CA ILE A 356 -7.09 -35.84 11.36
C ILE A 356 -8.54 -35.37 11.15
N LEU A 357 -8.80 -34.57 10.12
CA LEU A 357 -10.16 -34.13 9.77
C LEU A 357 -11.10 -35.33 9.52
N HIS A 358 -10.62 -36.35 8.81
CA HIS A 358 -11.39 -37.56 8.55
C HIS A 358 -11.80 -38.28 9.84
N ILE A 359 -10.89 -38.40 10.81
CA ILE A 359 -11.18 -38.99 12.13
C ILE A 359 -12.29 -38.22 12.85
N TYR A 360 -12.23 -36.88 12.86
CA TYR A 360 -13.28 -36.07 13.45
C TYR A 360 -14.64 -36.29 12.79
N ARG A 361 -14.68 -36.43 11.46
CA ARG A 361 -15.92 -36.74 10.72
C ARG A 361 -16.51 -38.09 11.12
N LEU A 362 -15.68 -39.13 11.17
CA LEU A 362 -16.11 -40.47 11.62
C LEU A 362 -16.66 -40.43 13.04
N ALA A 363 -15.97 -39.75 13.95
CA ALA A 363 -16.40 -39.61 15.34
C ALA A 363 -17.74 -38.86 15.47
N ARG A 364 -17.94 -37.76 14.73
CA ARG A 364 -19.20 -37.01 14.71
C ARG A 364 -20.35 -37.78 14.07
N ALA A 365 -20.06 -38.65 13.09
CA ALA A 365 -21.03 -39.55 12.49
C ALA A 365 -21.42 -40.74 13.39
N GLY A 366 -20.83 -40.86 14.59
CA GLY A 366 -21.06 -41.97 15.52
C GLY A 366 -20.31 -43.26 15.15
N GLN A 367 -19.44 -43.23 14.14
CA GLN A 367 -18.62 -44.36 13.70
C GLN A 367 -17.36 -44.47 14.57
N THR A 368 -17.56 -44.76 15.86
CA THR A 368 -16.49 -44.73 16.89
C THR A 368 -15.39 -45.76 16.64
N VAL A 369 -15.72 -46.95 16.15
CA VAL A 369 -14.73 -48.01 15.86
C VAL A 369 -13.82 -47.62 14.69
N ASP A 370 -14.39 -47.04 13.63
CA ASP A 370 -13.63 -46.61 12.47
C ASP A 370 -12.74 -45.40 12.79
N ALA A 371 -13.27 -44.43 13.57
CA ALA A 371 -12.50 -43.30 14.06
C ALA A 371 -11.27 -43.74 14.88
N LEU A 372 -11.43 -44.74 15.75
CA LEU A 372 -10.33 -45.30 16.53
C LEU A 372 -9.31 -46.02 15.66
N ARG A 373 -9.77 -46.82 14.70
CA ARG A 373 -8.90 -47.53 13.77
C ARG A 373 -8.03 -46.55 12.98
N GLU A 374 -8.61 -45.47 12.48
CA GLU A 374 -7.86 -44.44 11.75
C GLU A 374 -6.92 -43.65 12.67
N THR A 375 -7.32 -43.39 13.92
CA THR A 375 -6.43 -42.75 14.91
C THR A 375 -5.18 -43.59 15.20
N ILE A 376 -5.31 -44.92 15.31
CA ILE A 376 -4.19 -45.83 15.56
C ILE A 376 -3.22 -45.87 14.37
N LYS A 377 -3.74 -45.73 13.14
CA LYS A 377 -2.93 -45.72 11.91
C LYS A 377 -2.13 -44.44 11.72
N LEU A 378 -2.40 -43.37 12.48
CA LEU A 378 -1.68 -42.11 12.33
C LEU A 378 -0.19 -42.30 12.68
N PRO A 379 0.73 -42.16 11.71
CA PRO A 379 2.15 -42.38 11.95
C PRO A 379 2.74 -41.35 12.92
N CYS A 380 2.11 -40.18 13.04
CA CYS A 380 2.55 -39.09 13.91
C CYS A 380 2.26 -39.29 15.40
N LEU A 381 1.49 -40.31 15.82
CA LEU A 381 1.15 -40.54 17.23
C LEU A 381 1.69 -41.86 17.80
N HIS A 382 2.20 -42.76 16.94
CA HIS A 382 2.75 -44.07 17.34
C HIS A 382 1.85 -44.87 18.31
N LEU A 383 0.54 -44.85 18.07
CA LEU A 383 -0.47 -45.50 18.93
C LEU A 383 -0.68 -47.00 18.62
N ASP A 384 0.08 -47.57 17.69
CA ASP A 384 -0.03 -48.97 17.30
C ASP A 384 0.20 -49.88 18.53
N PRO A 385 -0.79 -50.65 19.00
CA PRO A 385 -0.70 -51.49 20.19
C PRO A 385 0.39 -52.56 20.10
N GLN A 386 0.82 -52.96 18.89
CA GLN A 386 1.84 -53.99 18.67
C GLN A 386 3.28 -53.43 18.64
N SER A 387 3.44 -52.11 18.51
CA SER A 387 4.76 -51.46 18.49
C SER A 387 5.33 -51.28 19.90
N SER A 388 6.66 -51.40 20.06
CA SER A 388 7.34 -51.17 21.34
C SER A 388 7.19 -49.72 21.79
N ASN A 389 7.16 -49.49 23.11
CA ASN A 389 7.08 -48.14 23.69
C ASN A 389 8.41 -47.40 23.47
N VAL A 390 8.58 -46.79 22.30
CA VAL A 390 9.71 -45.92 22.01
C VAL A 390 9.39 -44.51 22.53
N SER A 391 10.02 -44.15 23.66
CA SER A 391 9.97 -42.82 24.27
C SER A 391 10.83 -41.82 23.47
N VAL A 392 10.46 -41.55 22.22
CA VAL A 392 11.02 -40.43 21.46
C VAL A 392 10.01 -39.29 21.55
N ASP A 393 10.49 -38.06 21.76
CA ASP A 393 9.65 -36.86 21.70
C ASP A 393 9.12 -36.69 20.28
N VAL A 394 8.00 -37.37 19.98
CA VAL A 394 7.35 -37.45 18.66
C VAL A 394 7.02 -36.06 18.13
N PHE A 395 6.82 -35.11 19.04
CA PHE A 395 6.47 -33.74 18.76
C PHE A 395 7.68 -32.82 18.53
N ARG A 396 8.92 -33.33 18.59
CA ARG A 396 10.10 -32.55 18.19
C ARG A 396 10.17 -32.36 16.67
N ASN A 397 9.70 -33.36 15.92
CA ASN A 397 9.75 -33.37 14.45
C ASN A 397 8.39 -33.11 13.80
N LEU A 398 7.32 -32.99 14.58
CA LEU A 398 5.97 -32.76 14.06
C LEU A 398 5.77 -31.28 13.71
N SER A 399 5.05 -30.97 12.63
CA SER A 399 4.71 -29.59 12.30
C SER A 399 3.86 -28.93 13.37
N PRO A 400 4.08 -27.65 13.72
CA PRO A 400 3.27 -26.92 14.72
C PRO A 400 1.78 -26.91 14.37
N HIS A 401 1.43 -26.92 13.08
CA HIS A 401 0.05 -26.98 12.60
C HIS A 401 -0.63 -28.31 12.97
N VAL A 402 0.09 -29.42 12.90
CA VAL A 402 -0.44 -30.73 13.28
C VAL A 402 -0.45 -30.86 14.81
N GLN A 403 0.60 -30.38 15.48
CA GLN A 403 0.68 -30.37 16.95
C GLN A 403 -0.53 -29.69 17.60
N ALA A 404 -0.99 -28.57 17.04
CA ALA A 404 -2.15 -27.83 17.54
C ALA A 404 -3.43 -28.68 17.58
N CYS A 405 -3.60 -29.65 16.67
CA CYS A 405 -4.79 -30.49 16.60
C CYS A 405 -4.71 -31.74 17.49
N VAL A 406 -3.53 -32.10 18.00
CA VAL A 406 -3.32 -33.37 18.72
C VAL A 406 -4.08 -33.45 20.04
N PRO A 407 -4.11 -32.42 20.90
CA PRO A 407 -4.81 -32.52 22.18
C PRO A 407 -6.29 -32.89 22.02
N ASP A 408 -6.98 -32.23 21.09
CA ASP A 408 -8.40 -32.49 20.84
C ASP A 408 -8.63 -33.84 20.15
N LEU A 409 -7.68 -34.27 19.30
CA LEU A 409 -7.73 -35.57 18.65
C LEU A 409 -7.63 -36.70 19.69
N LEU A 410 -6.73 -36.54 20.68
CA LEU A 410 -6.60 -37.49 21.78
C LEU A 410 -7.87 -37.53 22.65
N LYS A 411 -8.51 -36.38 22.91
CA LYS A 411 -9.81 -36.35 23.60
C LYS A 411 -10.89 -37.10 22.82
N VAL A 412 -10.97 -36.90 21.51
CA VAL A 412 -11.91 -37.62 20.66
C VAL A 412 -11.64 -39.12 20.66
N ALA A 413 -10.37 -39.52 20.60
CA ALA A 413 -9.99 -40.93 20.72
C ALA A 413 -10.43 -41.53 22.07
N LEU A 414 -10.17 -40.83 23.19
CA LEU A 414 -10.63 -41.25 24.52
C LEU A 414 -12.15 -41.39 24.61
N ASN A 415 -12.89 -40.41 24.10
CA ASN A 415 -14.35 -40.46 24.04
C ASN A 415 -14.87 -41.59 23.14
N CYS A 416 -14.21 -41.88 22.02
CA CYS A 416 -14.58 -43.01 21.18
C CYS A 416 -14.33 -44.34 21.89
N MET A 417 -13.21 -44.47 22.62
CA MET A 417 -12.89 -45.68 23.39
C MET A 417 -13.88 -45.96 24.52
N ASP A 418 -14.44 -44.93 25.15
CA ASP A 418 -15.47 -45.11 26.19
C ASP A 418 -16.76 -45.74 25.64
N ASN A 419 -17.00 -45.63 24.33
CA ASN A 419 -18.17 -46.17 23.65
C ASN A 419 -17.94 -47.55 23.00
N VAL A 420 -16.73 -48.12 23.09
CA VAL A 420 -16.38 -49.41 22.48
C VAL A 420 -15.98 -50.42 23.55
N ARG A 421 -16.48 -51.66 23.44
CA ARG A 421 -16.12 -52.74 24.38
C ARG A 421 -14.73 -53.29 24.07
N ASP A 422 -13.87 -53.35 25.10
CA ASP A 422 -12.55 -53.97 25.02
C ASP A 422 -12.67 -55.49 25.08
N THR A 423 -12.48 -56.18 23.95
CA THR A 423 -12.63 -57.63 23.85
C THR A 423 -11.29 -58.39 23.90
N ASP A 424 -10.20 -57.74 23.51
CA ASP A 424 -8.89 -58.36 23.25
C ASP A 424 -7.73 -57.66 23.99
N GLY A 425 -8.01 -56.60 24.76
CA GLY A 425 -7.02 -55.81 25.48
C GLY A 425 -6.36 -54.73 24.61
N THR A 426 -6.73 -54.63 23.33
CA THR A 426 -6.18 -53.65 22.40
C THR A 426 -6.50 -52.22 22.85
N LEU A 427 -7.71 -51.97 23.33
CA LEU A 427 -8.10 -50.63 23.80
C LEU A 427 -7.32 -50.22 25.05
N ARG A 428 -7.02 -51.18 25.94
CA ARG A 428 -6.20 -50.93 27.14
C ARG A 428 -4.76 -50.57 26.77
N ALA A 429 -4.19 -51.26 25.79
CA ALA A 429 -2.85 -50.94 25.27
C ALA A 429 -2.80 -49.53 24.68
N VAL A 430 -3.80 -49.15 23.88
CA VAL A 430 -3.90 -47.80 23.28
C VAL A 430 -4.10 -46.73 24.37
N LYS A 431 -4.98 -46.94 25.36
CA LYS A 431 -5.14 -46.02 26.51
C LYS A 431 -3.82 -45.79 27.27
N SER A 432 -3.07 -46.87 27.52
CA SER A 432 -1.74 -46.77 28.16
C SER A 432 -0.74 -45.96 27.32
N LYS A 433 -0.75 -46.14 25.99
CA LYS A 433 0.09 -45.34 25.09
C LYS A 433 -0.28 -43.86 25.08
N ILE A 434 -1.56 -43.53 25.06
CA ILE A 434 -2.03 -42.13 25.17
C ILE A 434 -1.60 -41.53 26.51
N ALA A 435 -1.77 -42.25 27.61
CA ALA A 435 -1.32 -41.80 28.93
C ALA A 435 0.19 -41.53 28.97
N ASN A 436 1.01 -42.43 28.42
CA ASN A 436 2.46 -42.24 28.33
C ASN A 436 2.84 -41.06 27.42
N LEU A 437 2.12 -40.86 26.31
CA LEU A 437 2.34 -39.73 25.39
C LEU A 437 2.06 -38.39 26.07
N VAL A 438 0.96 -38.31 26.84
CA VAL A 438 0.57 -37.12 27.60
C VAL A 438 1.56 -36.87 28.74
N ALA A 439 1.94 -37.91 29.49
CA ALA A 439 2.90 -37.82 30.60
C ALA A 439 4.30 -37.36 30.15
N SER A 440 4.78 -37.87 29.01
CA SER A 440 6.08 -37.47 28.45
C SER A 440 6.09 -36.03 27.90
N ASN A 441 4.92 -35.40 27.73
CA ASN A 441 4.78 -34.05 27.14
C ASN A 441 4.12 -33.03 28.08
N MET A 442 4.10 -33.27 29.39
CA MET A 442 3.46 -32.37 30.37
C MET A 442 4.01 -30.92 30.36
N SER A 443 5.24 -30.72 29.88
CA SER A 443 5.85 -29.39 29.74
C SER A 443 5.22 -28.52 28.65
N ARG A 444 4.39 -29.08 27.76
CA ARG A 444 3.81 -28.39 26.58
C ARG A 444 2.50 -27.63 26.87
N ASN A 445 2.09 -27.47 28.13
CA ASN A 445 0.88 -26.72 28.54
C ASN A 445 -0.40 -27.13 27.78
N TRP A 446 -0.66 -28.45 27.66
CA TRP A 446 -1.89 -28.94 27.04
C TRP A 446 -3.16 -28.57 27.84
N PRO A 447 -4.34 -28.58 27.20
CA PRO A 447 -5.61 -28.29 27.85
C PRO A 447 -5.88 -29.15 29.10
N GLN A 448 -6.37 -28.52 30.19
CA GLN A 448 -6.56 -29.19 31.49
C GLN A 448 -7.58 -30.33 31.44
N ASP A 449 -8.58 -30.20 30.58
CA ASP A 449 -9.61 -31.21 30.35
C ASP A 449 -9.04 -32.50 29.73
N LEU A 450 -8.00 -32.41 28.90
CA LEU A 450 -7.29 -33.59 28.40
C LEU A 450 -6.62 -34.36 29.55
N TYR A 451 -5.92 -33.66 30.45
CA TYR A 451 -5.28 -34.29 31.61
C TYR A 451 -6.32 -34.98 32.52
N GLN A 452 -7.45 -34.33 32.77
CA GLN A 452 -8.54 -34.92 33.55
C GLN A 452 -9.10 -36.17 32.88
N LYS A 453 -9.32 -36.12 31.57
CA LYS A 453 -9.84 -37.26 30.80
C LYS A 453 -8.87 -38.45 30.81
N VAL A 454 -7.57 -38.18 30.68
CA VAL A 454 -6.52 -39.22 30.79
C VAL A 454 -6.50 -39.82 32.20
N ALA A 455 -6.58 -39.00 33.25
CA ALA A 455 -6.60 -39.46 34.63
C ALA A 455 -7.83 -40.32 34.97
N GLN A 456 -8.97 -40.11 34.30
CA GLN A 456 -10.15 -40.96 34.42
C GLN A 456 -10.00 -42.33 33.71
N CYS A 457 -9.02 -42.46 32.81
CA CYS A 457 -8.80 -43.66 32.00
C CYS A 457 -7.69 -44.58 32.53
N ILE A 458 -6.91 -44.10 33.50
CA ILE A 458 -5.91 -44.86 34.27
C ILE A 458 -6.61 -45.40 35.52
#